data_AF-A0A6C0EPF2-F1
#
_entry.id   AF-A0A6C0EPF2-F1
#
_cell.length_a   1.000
_cell.length_b   1.000
_cell.length_c   1.000
_cell.angle_alpha   90.00
_cell.angle_beta   90.00
_cell.angle_gamma   90.00
#
_symmetry.space_group_name_H-M   'P 1'
#
loop_
_entity.id
_entity.type
_entity.pdbx_description
1 polymer ?
#
loop_
_entity_poly.entity_id
_entity_poly.type
_entity_poly.pdbx_seq_one_letter_code
_entity_poly.pdbx_strand_id
1 'polypeptide(L)'
;MWYYNYYVAIIILSIIFFLISNQKLNILLAIIIIFIISYFYFNKINNYNDNNKLTDKNIIAAINNDIKERQYLSDVNYFLKKFPNEIKYLHKDKDLFNIIINIRFVKRYDSSKYTNIIFYIDKLYKIYMFILADRYDIKKYFNTFLILRNTIIKELYSIYLILPLKMKYYYGFDSFNEIKISIKNFIEYSRKMITILERYGYQEKNIYYLTDSKYKAYENNYINEVY
;
A
#
# COMPACT_ATOMS: atom_id res chain seq x y z
N MET A 1 -25.86 25.18 -11.44
CA MET A 1 -24.39 25.38 -11.36
C MET A 1 -23.62 24.85 -12.57
N TRP A 2 -24.15 23.87 -13.33
CA TRP A 2 -23.48 23.38 -14.56
C TRP A 2 -23.65 24.32 -15.79
N TYR A 3 -24.77 25.05 -15.90
CA TYR A 3 -25.04 25.96 -17.03
C TYR A 3 -24.06 27.15 -17.12
N TYR A 4 -23.63 27.72 -15.99
CA TYR A 4 -22.64 28.82 -15.98
C TYR A 4 -21.29 28.40 -16.56
N ASN A 5 -20.88 27.14 -16.37
CA ASN A 5 -19.61 26.65 -16.90
C ASN A 5 -19.61 26.54 -18.43
N TYR A 6 -20.77 26.29 -19.06
CA TYR A 6 -20.88 26.25 -20.52
C TYR A 6 -20.75 27.64 -21.15
N TYR A 7 -21.40 28.66 -20.58
CA TYR A 7 -21.29 30.02 -21.09
C TYR A 7 -19.87 30.57 -20.97
N VAL A 8 -19.20 30.31 -19.85
CA VAL A 8 -17.78 30.68 -19.65
C VAL A 8 -16.89 29.93 -20.65
N ALA A 9 -17.12 28.63 -20.87
CA ALA A 9 -16.37 27.85 -21.84
C ALA A 9 -16.55 28.37 -23.29
N ILE A 10 -17.76 28.77 -23.68
CA ILE A 10 -18.05 29.34 -24.99
C ILE A 10 -17.29 30.66 -25.18
N ILE A 11 -17.30 31.54 -24.18
CA ILE A 11 -16.57 32.82 -24.24
C ILE A 11 -15.05 32.58 -24.38
N ILE A 12 -14.49 31.64 -23.62
CA ILE A 12 -13.08 31.27 -23.71
C ILE A 12 -12.76 30.71 -25.11
N LEU A 13 -13.60 29.82 -25.65
CA LEU A 13 -13.46 29.27 -27.00
C LEU A 13 -13.51 30.36 -28.08
N SER A 14 -14.42 31.32 -27.97
CA SER A 14 -14.52 32.45 -28.91
C SER A 14 -13.27 33.34 -28.88
N ILE A 15 -12.70 33.60 -27.70
CA ILE A 15 -11.44 34.36 -27.56
C ILE A 15 -10.28 33.59 -28.20
N ILE A 16 -10.17 32.29 -27.93
CA ILE A 16 -9.13 31.44 -28.53
C ILE A 16 -9.27 31.41 -30.05
N PHE A 17 -10.49 31.26 -30.56
CA PHE A 17 -10.77 31.28 -32.00
C PHE A 17 -10.35 32.61 -32.64
N PHE A 18 -10.68 33.74 -32.02
CA PHE A 18 -10.28 35.06 -32.50
C PHE A 18 -8.75 35.22 -32.54
N LEU A 19 -8.05 34.77 -31.51
CA LEU A 19 -6.59 34.81 -31.45
C LEU A 19 -5.93 33.94 -32.52
N ILE A 20 -6.50 32.77 -32.81
CA ILE A 20 -6.00 31.85 -33.84
C ILE A 20 -6.29 32.38 -35.25
N SER A 21 -7.45 33.01 -35.46
CA SER A 21 -7.89 33.51 -36.78
C SER A 21 -6.98 34.61 -37.35
N ASN A 22 -6.23 35.32 -36.51
CA ASN A 22 -5.32 36.39 -36.94
C ASN A 22 -3.88 35.90 -37.16
N GLN A 23 -3.60 34.60 -37.02
CA GLN A 23 -2.25 34.05 -37.14
C GLN A 23 -1.92 33.64 -38.58
N LYS A 24 -0.62 33.62 -38.88
CA LYS A 24 -0.11 33.14 -40.18
C LYS A 24 -0.39 31.64 -40.35
N LEU A 25 -0.60 31.20 -41.60
CA LEU A 25 -0.93 29.82 -41.95
C LEU A 25 0.06 28.79 -41.37
N ASN A 26 1.36 29.10 -41.36
CA ASN A 26 2.39 28.22 -40.80
C ASN A 26 2.20 27.97 -39.28
N ILE A 27 1.75 28.98 -38.54
CA ILE A 27 1.49 28.87 -37.09
C ILE A 27 0.24 28.01 -36.86
N LEU A 28 -0.78 28.18 -37.70
CA LEU A 28 -2.03 27.42 -37.63
C LEU A 28 -1.80 25.93 -37.93
N LEU A 29 -0.97 25.62 -38.93
CA LEU A 29 -0.52 24.25 -39.20
C LEU A 29 0.26 23.64 -38.03
N ALA A 30 1.16 24.39 -37.41
CA ALA A 30 1.90 23.91 -36.23
C ALA A 30 0.97 23.59 -35.05
N ILE A 31 -0.04 24.43 -34.80
CA ILE A 31 -1.06 24.20 -33.76
C ILE A 31 -1.84 22.92 -34.05
N ILE A 32 -2.29 22.70 -35.29
CA ILE A 32 -3.00 21.48 -35.70
C ILE A 32 -2.14 20.24 -35.47
N ILE A 33 -0.86 20.29 -35.86
CA ILE A 33 0.09 19.18 -35.65
C ILE A 33 0.26 18.89 -34.16
N ILE A 34 0.39 19.92 -33.31
CA ILE A 34 0.47 19.77 -31.85
C ILE A 34 -0.79 19.11 -31.30
N PHE A 35 -1.99 19.50 -31.75
CA PHE A 35 -3.24 18.87 -31.33
C PHE A 35 -3.33 17.40 -31.73
N ILE A 36 -2.93 17.07 -32.96
CA ILE A 36 -2.91 15.68 -33.45
C ILE A 36 -1.96 14.83 -32.59
N ILE A 37 -0.72 15.30 -32.38
CA ILE A 37 0.27 14.61 -31.56
C ILE A 37 -0.25 14.47 -30.11
N SER A 38 -0.77 15.55 -29.53
CA SER A 38 -1.32 15.54 -28.16
C SER A 38 -2.46 14.54 -28.02
N TYR A 39 -3.35 14.45 -29.01
CA TYR A 39 -4.45 13.48 -29.01
C TYR A 39 -3.93 12.03 -29.03
N PHE A 40 -2.95 11.72 -29.88
CA PHE A 40 -2.34 10.38 -29.92
C PHE A 40 -1.65 10.02 -28.61
N TYR A 41 -0.86 10.93 -28.04
CA TYR A 41 -0.20 10.72 -26.75
C TYR A 41 -1.20 10.57 -25.61
N PHE A 42 -2.25 11.40 -25.58
CA PHE A 42 -3.30 11.33 -24.56
C PHE A 42 -4.01 9.96 -24.58
N ASN A 43 -4.38 9.46 -25.77
CA ASN A 43 -5.01 8.14 -25.90
C ASN A 43 -4.06 7.01 -25.47
N LYS A 44 -2.77 7.09 -25.82
CA LYS A 44 -1.78 6.09 -25.41
C LYS A 44 -1.57 6.08 -23.88
N ILE A 45 -1.55 7.26 -23.26
CA ILE A 45 -1.45 7.42 -21.80
C ILE A 45 -2.70 6.85 -21.11
N ASN A 46 -3.90 7.11 -21.65
CA ASN A 46 -5.14 6.58 -21.08
C ASN A 46 -5.21 5.06 -21.18
N ASN A 47 -4.88 4.48 -22.34
CA ASN A 47 -4.85 3.03 -22.50
C ASN A 47 -3.84 2.36 -21.55
N TYR A 48 -2.66 2.97 -21.37
CA TYR A 48 -1.67 2.49 -20.40
C TYR A 48 -2.21 2.55 -18.95
N ASN A 49 -2.86 3.66 -18.57
CA ASN A 49 -3.44 3.83 -17.25
C ASN A 49 -4.59 2.86 -16.97
N ASP A 50 -5.45 2.60 -17.96
CA ASP A 50 -6.59 1.70 -17.80
C ASP A 50 -6.14 0.24 -17.67
N ASN A 51 -5.11 -0.17 -18.42
CA ASN A 51 -4.49 -1.48 -18.27
C ASN A 51 -3.89 -1.66 -16.86
N ASN A 52 -3.17 -0.68 -16.34
CA ASN A 52 -2.61 -0.73 -14.98
C ASN A 52 -3.69 -0.77 -13.89
N LYS A 53 -4.79 -0.03 -14.06
CA LYS A 53 -5.93 -0.09 -13.12
C LYS A 53 -6.61 -1.46 -13.15
N LEU A 54 -6.72 -2.07 -14.33
CA LEU A 54 -7.24 -3.42 -14.47
C LEU A 54 -6.33 -4.45 -13.78
N THR A 55 -5.00 -4.32 -13.90
CA THR A 55 -4.06 -5.20 -13.19
C THR A 55 -4.16 -5.06 -11.68
N ASP A 56 -4.19 -3.83 -11.15
CA ASP A 56 -4.31 -3.58 -9.71
C ASP A 56 -5.62 -4.14 -9.14
N LYS A 57 -6.73 -3.91 -9.85
CA LYS A 57 -8.05 -4.45 -9.49
C LYS A 57 -8.04 -5.97 -9.46
N ASN A 58 -7.40 -6.61 -10.44
CA ASN A 58 -7.28 -8.06 -10.52
C ASN A 58 -6.44 -8.63 -9.36
N ILE A 59 -5.34 -7.97 -9.00
CA ILE A 59 -4.50 -8.37 -7.86
C ILE A 59 -5.25 -8.22 -6.54
N ILE A 60 -5.97 -7.12 -6.33
CA ILE A 60 -6.82 -6.90 -5.15
C ILE A 60 -7.91 -7.97 -5.06
N ALA A 61 -8.58 -8.28 -6.17
CA ALA A 61 -9.59 -9.33 -6.22
C ALA A 61 -9.00 -10.72 -5.87
N ALA A 62 -7.79 -11.01 -6.33
CA ALA A 62 -7.09 -12.24 -6.00
C ALA A 62 -6.79 -12.34 -4.49
N ILE A 63 -6.29 -11.27 -3.86
CA ILE A 63 -6.05 -11.24 -2.40
C ILE A 63 -7.35 -11.36 -1.62
N ASN A 64 -8.42 -10.68 -2.05
CA ASN A 64 -9.74 -10.80 -1.42
C ASN A 64 -10.26 -12.24 -1.49
N ASN A 65 -10.04 -12.94 -2.61
CA ASN A 65 -10.39 -14.35 -2.71
C ASN A 65 -9.53 -15.23 -1.79
N ASP A 66 -8.24 -14.93 -1.64
CA ASP A 66 -7.35 -15.64 -0.71
C ASP A 66 -7.82 -15.53 0.76
N ILE A 67 -8.57 -14.48 1.09
CA ILE A 67 -9.10 -14.20 2.42
C ILE A 67 -10.48 -14.83 2.65
N LYS A 68 -11.34 -14.86 1.62
CA LYS A 68 -12.75 -15.30 1.73
C LYS A 68 -12.92 -16.71 2.29
N GLU A 69 -11.96 -17.59 2.05
CA GLU A 69 -11.99 -18.98 2.52
C GLU A 69 -11.92 -19.06 4.07
N ARG A 70 -11.47 -18.01 4.74
CA ARG A 70 -11.29 -17.98 6.18
C ARG A 70 -12.52 -17.42 6.89
N GLN A 71 -13.13 -18.23 7.75
CA GLN A 71 -14.32 -17.83 8.50
C GLN A 71 -13.98 -17.09 9.81
N TYR A 72 -12.95 -17.55 10.54
CA TYR A 72 -12.65 -17.05 11.89
C TYR A 72 -11.16 -16.84 12.16
N LEU A 73 -10.87 -15.88 13.04
CA LEU A 73 -9.59 -15.70 13.72
C LEU A 73 -9.68 -16.34 15.12
N SER A 74 -8.72 -17.17 15.49
CA SER A 74 -8.52 -17.51 16.91
C SER A 74 -7.85 -16.31 17.58
N ASP A 75 -8.59 -15.65 18.48
CA ASP A 75 -8.06 -14.59 19.33
C ASP A 75 -7.59 -15.19 20.66
N VAL A 76 -6.65 -14.55 21.34
CA VAL A 76 -6.02 -15.03 22.60
C VAL A 76 -7.05 -15.25 23.73
N ASN A 77 -8.24 -14.66 23.59
CA ASN A 77 -9.32 -14.69 24.58
C ASN A 77 -10.51 -15.61 24.21
N TYR A 78 -10.33 -16.65 23.38
CA TYR A 78 -11.37 -17.63 23.02
C TYR A 78 -12.61 -17.07 22.29
N PHE A 79 -12.65 -15.79 21.93
CA PHE A 79 -13.72 -15.22 21.10
C PHE A 79 -13.39 -15.36 19.61
N LEU A 80 -14.21 -16.12 18.89
CA LEU A 80 -14.13 -16.22 17.42
C LEU A 80 -14.57 -14.89 16.79
N LYS A 81 -13.61 -14.11 16.28
CA LYS A 81 -13.91 -12.94 15.45
C LYS A 81 -14.01 -13.37 13.98
N LYS A 82 -15.09 -12.94 13.32
CA LYS A 82 -15.26 -13.12 11.88
C LYS A 82 -14.11 -12.43 11.14
N PHE A 83 -13.43 -13.19 10.28
CA PHE A 83 -12.39 -12.62 9.41
C PHE A 83 -13.07 -11.70 8.37
N PRO A 84 -12.52 -10.51 8.07
CA PRO A 84 -13.12 -9.62 7.07
C PRO A 84 -13.10 -10.25 5.68
N ASN A 85 -14.19 -10.15 4.92
CA ASN A 85 -14.29 -10.75 3.58
C ASN A 85 -13.38 -10.08 2.53
N GLU A 86 -12.90 -8.86 2.80
CA GLU A 86 -12.10 -8.05 1.88
C GLU A 86 -11.13 -7.14 2.64
N ILE A 87 -10.00 -6.80 1.99
CA ILE A 87 -9.07 -5.78 2.47
C ILE A 87 -9.67 -4.38 2.29
N LYS A 88 -9.67 -3.57 3.36
CA LYS A 88 -10.34 -2.28 3.36
C LYS A 88 -9.39 -1.10 3.17
N TYR A 89 -8.18 -1.20 3.70
CA TYR A 89 -7.26 -0.08 3.77
C TYR A 89 -5.93 -0.40 3.09
N LEU A 90 -5.45 -1.65 3.20
CA LEU A 90 -4.16 -2.10 2.71
C LEU A 90 -3.87 -1.71 1.25
N HIS A 91 -4.85 -1.82 0.35
CA HIS A 91 -4.67 -1.54 -1.08
C HIS A 91 -4.33 -0.06 -1.38
N LYS A 92 -4.45 0.84 -0.39
CA LYS A 92 -4.10 2.26 -0.54
C LYS A 92 -2.62 2.54 -0.31
N ASP A 93 -1.88 1.60 0.27
CA ASP A 93 -0.46 1.69 0.56
C ASP A 93 0.33 0.73 -0.33
N LYS A 94 1.02 1.26 -1.33
CA LYS A 94 1.74 0.43 -2.32
C LYS A 94 2.86 -0.39 -1.68
N ASP A 95 3.57 0.16 -0.71
CA ASP A 95 4.72 -0.50 -0.09
C ASP A 95 4.27 -1.71 0.75
N LEU A 96 3.26 -1.53 1.60
CA LEU A 96 2.65 -2.63 2.35
C LEU A 96 1.96 -3.65 1.45
N PHE A 97 1.30 -3.20 0.38
CA PHE A 97 0.64 -4.08 -0.57
C PHE A 97 1.65 -4.96 -1.33
N ASN A 98 2.78 -4.39 -1.77
CA ASN A 98 3.86 -5.13 -2.42
C ASN A 98 4.45 -6.19 -1.51
N ILE A 99 4.63 -5.90 -0.21
CA ILE A 99 5.09 -6.90 0.77
C ILE A 99 4.13 -8.10 0.82
N ILE A 100 2.82 -7.86 0.79
CA ILE A 100 1.80 -8.94 0.78
C ILE A 100 1.83 -9.76 -0.50
N ILE A 101 2.08 -9.13 -1.64
CA ILE A 101 2.21 -9.83 -2.92
C ILE A 101 3.46 -10.72 -2.89
N ASN A 102 4.59 -10.20 -2.44
CA ASN A 102 5.86 -10.91 -2.41
C ASN A 102 5.79 -12.16 -1.54
N ILE A 103 5.10 -12.10 -0.39
CA ILE A 103 4.94 -13.27 0.50
C ILE A 103 3.76 -14.18 0.11
N ARG A 104 3.08 -13.94 -1.01
CA ARG A 104 1.87 -14.70 -1.40
C ARG A 104 2.13 -16.20 -1.60
N PHE A 105 3.36 -16.58 -1.97
CA PHE A 105 3.75 -18.00 -2.08
C PHE A 105 3.55 -18.77 -0.77
N VAL A 106 3.61 -18.10 0.38
CA VAL A 106 3.39 -18.69 1.70
C VAL A 106 2.01 -19.31 1.81
N LYS A 107 0.99 -18.79 1.09
CA LYS A 107 -0.36 -19.35 1.07
C LYS A 107 -0.38 -20.86 0.78
N ARG A 108 0.55 -21.33 -0.06
CA ARG A 108 0.64 -22.75 -0.45
C ARG A 108 1.13 -23.66 0.69
N TYR A 109 1.86 -23.10 1.65
CA TYR A 109 2.42 -23.82 2.80
C TYR A 109 1.54 -23.66 4.03
N ASP A 110 1.14 -22.42 4.30
CA ASP A 110 0.34 -22.05 5.46
C ASP A 110 -0.57 -20.86 5.10
N SER A 111 -1.77 -21.20 4.60
CA SER A 111 -2.79 -20.21 4.25
C SER A 111 -3.25 -19.39 5.47
N SER A 112 -3.21 -19.98 6.67
CA SER A 112 -3.62 -19.31 7.90
C SER A 112 -2.63 -18.23 8.32
N LYS A 113 -1.32 -18.53 8.27
CA LYS A 113 -0.28 -17.52 8.51
C LYS A 113 -0.30 -16.40 7.47
N TYR A 114 -0.44 -16.75 6.19
CA TYR A 114 -0.53 -15.75 5.13
C TYR A 114 -1.71 -14.79 5.36
N THR A 115 -2.90 -15.33 5.60
CA THR A 115 -4.09 -14.51 5.85
C THR A 115 -4.01 -13.74 7.17
N ASN A 116 -3.39 -14.28 8.22
CA ASN A 116 -3.11 -13.56 9.47
C ASN A 116 -2.29 -12.29 9.20
N ILE A 117 -1.23 -12.41 8.41
CA ILE A 117 -0.35 -11.28 8.08
C ILE A 117 -1.12 -10.21 7.31
N ILE A 118 -1.93 -10.60 6.31
CA ILE A 118 -2.79 -9.65 5.60
C ILE A 118 -3.70 -8.88 6.57
N PHE A 119 -4.34 -9.59 7.49
CA PHE A 119 -5.22 -8.98 8.49
C PHE A 119 -4.47 -8.01 9.40
N TYR A 120 -3.31 -8.41 9.92
CA TYR A 120 -2.52 -7.56 10.80
C TYR A 120 -1.99 -6.32 10.09
N ILE A 121 -1.54 -6.44 8.83
CA ILE A 121 -1.07 -5.30 8.04
C ILE A 121 -2.23 -4.36 7.70
N ASP A 122 -3.41 -4.86 7.28
CA ASP A 122 -4.58 -4.02 7.02
C ASP A 122 -5.01 -3.25 8.29
N LYS A 123 -5.00 -3.91 9.45
CA LYS A 123 -5.31 -3.29 10.75
C LYS A 123 -4.25 -2.27 11.17
N LEU A 124 -2.97 -2.56 10.95
CA LEU A 124 -1.87 -1.64 11.23
C LEU A 124 -2.01 -0.36 10.40
N TYR A 125 -2.26 -0.50 9.09
CA TYR A 125 -2.42 0.64 8.19
C TYR A 125 -3.68 1.45 8.51
N LYS A 126 -4.80 0.78 8.89
CA LYS A 126 -5.99 1.47 9.41
C LYS A 126 -5.65 2.37 10.60
N ILE A 127 -4.95 1.84 11.61
CA ILE A 127 -4.60 2.61 12.81
C ILE A 127 -3.71 3.79 12.44
N TYR A 128 -2.70 3.56 11.61
CA TYR A 128 -1.81 4.62 11.12
C TYR A 128 -2.59 5.76 10.47
N MET A 129 -3.43 5.46 9.47
CA MET A 129 -4.25 6.45 8.79
C MET A 129 -5.23 7.16 9.73
N PHE A 130 -5.82 6.43 10.69
CA PHE A 130 -6.80 7.00 11.60
C PHE A 130 -6.16 7.92 12.65
N ILE A 131 -4.91 7.65 13.05
CA ILE A 131 -4.13 8.58 13.88
C ILE A 131 -3.84 9.86 13.09
N LEU A 132 -3.34 9.74 11.85
CA LEU A 132 -3.03 10.90 11.01
C LEU A 132 -4.25 11.73 10.63
N ALA A 133 -5.41 11.09 10.50
CA ALA A 133 -6.69 11.75 10.25
C ALA A 133 -7.38 12.26 11.53
N ASP A 134 -6.68 12.27 12.67
CA ASP A 134 -7.18 12.71 13.97
C ASP A 134 -8.45 12.00 14.46
N ARG A 135 -8.72 10.80 13.96
CA ARG A 135 -9.85 9.97 14.41
C ARG A 135 -9.49 9.14 15.64
N TYR A 136 -8.21 8.80 15.80
CA TYR A 136 -7.68 8.02 16.92
C TYR A 136 -6.66 8.85 17.69
N ASP A 137 -6.83 8.92 19.01
CA ASP A 137 -5.85 9.54 19.89
C ASP A 137 -4.50 8.80 19.82
N ILE A 138 -3.47 9.51 19.37
CA ILE A 138 -2.13 8.98 19.22
C ILE A 138 -1.58 8.43 20.54
N LYS A 139 -1.85 9.05 21.71
CA LYS A 139 -1.34 8.54 23.00
C LYS A 139 -1.84 7.14 23.30
N LYS A 140 -3.10 6.88 22.96
CA LYS A 140 -3.76 5.60 23.20
C LYS A 140 -3.42 4.54 22.15
N TYR A 141 -3.44 4.93 20.88
CA TYR A 141 -3.34 3.98 19.76
C TYR A 141 -1.90 3.73 19.28
N PHE A 142 -0.93 4.56 19.64
CA PHE A 142 0.47 4.34 19.25
C PHE A 142 1.05 3.03 19.80
N ASN A 143 0.79 2.70 21.08
CA ASN A 143 1.21 1.40 21.62
C ASN A 143 0.55 0.22 20.90
N THR A 144 -0.73 0.37 20.51
CA THR A 144 -1.44 -0.65 19.72
C THR A 144 -0.79 -0.83 18.34
N PHE A 145 -0.39 0.26 17.70
CA PHE A 145 0.36 0.24 16.44
C PHE A 145 1.68 -0.52 16.61
N LEU A 146 2.46 -0.22 17.65
CA LEU A 146 3.72 -0.91 17.93
C LEU A 146 3.52 -2.41 18.19
N ILE A 147 2.49 -2.80 18.95
CA ILE A 147 2.16 -4.20 19.20
C ILE A 147 1.88 -4.92 17.87
N LEU A 148 1.03 -4.34 17.02
CA LEU A 148 0.71 -4.94 15.71
C LEU A 148 1.95 -5.07 14.82
N ARG A 149 2.81 -4.05 14.77
CA ARG A 149 4.08 -4.11 14.04
C ARG A 149 4.90 -5.32 14.48
N ASN A 150 5.03 -5.52 15.79
CA ASN A 150 5.84 -6.61 16.34
C ASN A 150 5.21 -7.98 16.08
N THR A 151 3.88 -8.07 16.14
CA THR A 151 3.15 -9.29 15.74
C THR A 151 3.42 -9.63 14.28
N ILE A 152 3.38 -8.66 13.36
CA ILE A 152 3.66 -8.88 11.94
C ILE A 152 5.10 -9.37 11.74
N ILE A 153 6.08 -8.72 12.39
CA ILE A 153 7.49 -9.14 12.34
C ILE A 153 7.62 -10.60 12.83
N LYS A 154 7.03 -10.92 13.98
CA LYS A 154 7.04 -12.28 14.54
C LYS A 154 6.45 -13.31 13.57
N GLU A 155 5.30 -13.01 12.95
CA GLU A 155 4.67 -13.91 11.98
C GLU A 155 5.55 -14.13 10.74
N LEU A 156 6.15 -13.06 10.20
CA LEU A 156 7.05 -13.16 9.05
C LEU A 156 8.31 -13.98 9.35
N TYR A 157 8.93 -13.79 10.52
CA TYR A 157 10.05 -14.64 10.95
C TYR A 157 9.62 -16.08 11.23
N SER A 158 8.40 -16.28 11.73
CA SER A 158 7.87 -17.64 11.90
C SER A 158 7.74 -18.37 10.57
N ILE A 159 7.48 -17.65 9.47
CA ILE A 159 7.47 -18.20 8.11
C ILE A 159 8.89 -18.51 7.66
N TYR A 160 9.83 -17.59 7.88
CA TYR A 160 11.25 -17.78 7.57
C TYR A 160 11.78 -19.10 8.13
N LEU A 161 11.42 -19.45 9.37
CA LEU A 161 11.86 -20.68 10.04
C LEU A 161 11.23 -21.96 9.49
N ILE A 162 10.00 -21.91 8.96
CA ILE A 162 9.28 -23.11 8.49
C ILE A 162 9.45 -23.35 6.99
N LEU A 163 10.10 -22.43 6.26
CA LEU A 163 10.24 -22.55 4.82
C LEU A 163 11.17 -23.72 4.47
N PRO A 164 10.79 -24.56 3.49
CA PRO A 164 11.65 -25.65 3.05
C PRO A 164 12.85 -25.12 2.27
N LEU A 165 14.07 -25.56 2.60
CA LEU A 165 15.35 -25.15 1.99
C LEU A 165 15.38 -25.23 0.46
N LYS A 166 14.62 -26.15 -0.15
CA LYS A 166 14.50 -26.30 -1.60
C LYS A 166 13.05 -26.53 -1.97
N MET A 167 12.51 -25.68 -2.84
CA MET A 167 11.19 -25.89 -3.43
C MET A 167 11.30 -26.76 -4.68
N LYS A 168 10.91 -28.04 -4.55
CA LYS A 168 11.08 -29.07 -5.60
C LYS A 168 10.50 -28.69 -6.97
N TYR A 169 9.45 -27.85 -7.00
CA TYR A 169 8.70 -27.53 -8.22
C TYR A 169 8.84 -26.06 -8.66
N TYR A 170 9.76 -25.30 -8.06
CA TYR A 170 9.97 -23.89 -8.36
C TYR A 170 11.42 -23.64 -8.77
N TYR A 171 11.70 -23.82 -10.05
CA TYR A 171 13.01 -23.50 -10.60
C TYR A 171 13.18 -21.98 -10.69
N GLY A 172 14.27 -21.46 -10.13
CA GLY A 172 14.62 -20.03 -10.20
C GLY A 172 13.90 -19.11 -9.20
N PHE A 173 13.09 -19.64 -8.28
CA PHE A 173 12.44 -18.85 -7.23
C PHE A 173 13.08 -19.13 -5.86
N ASP A 174 13.75 -18.13 -5.30
CA ASP A 174 14.34 -18.20 -3.96
C ASP A 174 13.39 -17.65 -2.90
N SER A 175 12.60 -18.55 -2.32
CA SER A 175 11.63 -18.19 -1.28
C SER A 175 12.25 -17.63 -0.01
N PHE A 176 13.49 -18.02 0.31
CA PHE A 176 14.20 -17.50 1.49
C PHE A 176 14.62 -16.06 1.26
N ASN A 177 15.14 -15.75 0.08
CA ASN A 177 15.52 -14.39 -0.25
C ASN A 177 14.27 -13.48 -0.33
N GLU A 178 13.19 -13.94 -0.94
CA GLU A 178 11.93 -13.17 -1.03
C GLU A 178 11.33 -12.85 0.34
N ILE A 179 11.30 -13.81 1.28
CA ILE A 179 10.83 -13.53 2.63
C ILE A 179 11.80 -12.62 3.39
N LYS A 180 13.13 -12.77 3.21
CA LYS A 180 14.16 -11.94 3.87
C LYS A 180 14.04 -10.48 3.42
N ILE A 181 13.90 -10.26 2.11
CA ILE A 181 13.65 -8.93 1.53
C ILE A 181 12.32 -8.36 2.04
N SER A 182 11.26 -9.17 2.07
CA SER A 182 9.95 -8.73 2.55
C SER A 182 9.97 -8.31 4.03
N ILE A 183 10.68 -9.05 4.90
CA ILE A 183 10.85 -8.67 6.30
C ILE A 183 11.63 -7.37 6.42
N LYS A 184 12.76 -7.24 5.72
CA LYS A 184 13.57 -6.03 5.71
C LYS A 184 12.75 -4.80 5.27
N ASN A 185 12.04 -4.92 4.14
CA ASN A 185 11.19 -3.85 3.61
C ASN A 185 10.11 -3.46 4.62
N PHE A 186 9.48 -4.43 5.29
CA PHE A 186 8.49 -4.16 6.33
C PHE A 186 9.09 -3.41 7.53
N ILE A 187 10.27 -3.82 8.01
CA ILE A 187 10.95 -3.18 9.14
C ILE A 187 11.30 -1.73 8.80
N GLU A 188 11.91 -1.49 7.64
CA GLU A 188 12.29 -0.15 7.20
C GLU A 188 11.07 0.74 6.98
N TYR A 189 10.03 0.23 6.32
CA TYR A 189 8.82 1.00 6.05
C TYR A 189 8.06 1.33 7.34
N SER A 190 7.86 0.34 8.22
CA SER A 190 7.19 0.56 9.50
C SER A 190 7.97 1.53 10.40
N ARG A 191 9.31 1.59 10.31
CA ARG A 191 10.11 2.61 11.00
C ARG A 191 9.85 4.01 10.47
N LYS A 192 9.73 4.18 9.13
CA LYS A 192 9.32 5.45 8.52
C LYS A 192 7.94 5.88 9.01
N MET A 193 6.98 4.96 9.10
CA MET A 193 5.64 5.25 9.64
C MET A 193 5.70 5.74 11.10
N ILE A 194 6.54 5.12 11.95
CA ILE A 194 6.75 5.56 13.33
C ILE A 194 7.26 7.00 13.36
N THR A 195 8.29 7.32 12.58
CA THR A 195 8.85 8.68 12.53
C THR A 195 7.82 9.72 12.08
N ILE A 196 6.93 9.36 11.15
CA ILE A 196 5.83 10.23 10.73
C ILE A 196 4.84 10.45 11.88
N LEU A 197 4.45 9.40 12.59
CA LEU A 197 3.55 9.50 13.76
C LEU A 197 4.17 10.32 14.89
N GLU A 198 5.46 10.14 15.17
CA GLU A 198 6.20 10.93 16.18
C GLU A 198 6.21 12.43 15.80
N ARG A 199 6.50 12.75 14.55
CA ARG A 199 6.47 14.14 14.05
C ARG A 199 5.07 14.74 14.11
N TYR A 200 4.06 13.99 13.69
CA TYR A 200 2.66 14.40 13.78
C TYR A 200 2.25 14.68 15.24
N GLY A 201 2.57 13.77 16.16
CA GLY A 201 2.29 13.94 17.59
C GLY A 201 2.97 15.17 18.18
N TYR A 202 4.22 15.43 17.80
CA TYR A 202 4.97 16.61 18.24
C TYR A 202 4.36 17.91 17.69
N GLN A 203 4.14 17.99 16.37
CA GLN A 203 3.76 19.23 15.68
C GLN A 203 2.29 19.59 15.87
N GLU A 204 1.38 18.63 15.67
CA GLU A 204 -0.07 18.90 15.63
C GLU A 204 -0.73 18.72 17.00
N LYS A 205 -0.13 17.93 17.89
CA LYS A 205 -0.72 17.55 19.19
C LYS A 205 0.06 18.04 20.41
N ASN A 206 1.21 18.67 20.22
CA ASN A 206 2.12 19.08 21.31
C ASN A 206 2.48 17.93 22.26
N ILE A 207 2.61 16.71 21.71
CA ILE A 207 2.98 15.51 22.46
C ILE A 207 4.46 15.26 22.25
N TYR A 208 5.26 15.59 23.26
CA TYR A 208 6.71 15.49 23.21
C TYR A 208 7.25 14.06 23.37
N TYR A 209 6.44 13.16 23.95
CA TYR A 209 6.84 11.79 24.19
C TYR A 209 5.69 10.82 23.88
N LEU A 210 5.95 9.90 22.97
CA LEU A 210 5.16 8.69 22.76
C LEU A 210 5.94 7.52 23.36
N THR A 211 5.23 6.50 23.84
CA THR A 211 5.84 5.32 24.51
C THR A 211 7.06 4.81 23.74
N ASP A 212 8.15 4.55 24.47
CA ASP A 212 9.50 4.37 23.92
C ASP A 212 9.53 3.45 22.69
N SER A 213 9.98 4.00 21.57
CA SER A 213 10.28 3.28 20.33
C SER A 213 11.70 2.68 20.37
N LYS A 214 12.40 2.77 21.51
CA LYS A 214 13.71 2.14 21.73
C LYS A 214 13.63 0.62 21.52
N TYR A 215 14.31 0.20 20.47
CA TYR A 215 14.98 -1.10 20.26
C TYR A 215 14.50 -2.22 21.18
N LYS A 216 13.59 -3.06 20.66
CA LYS A 216 13.30 -4.35 21.27
C LYS A 216 14.31 -5.39 20.76
N ALA A 217 14.75 -6.28 21.64
CA ALA A 217 15.92 -7.15 21.43
C ALA A 217 15.94 -7.94 20.10
N TYR A 218 14.79 -8.26 19.50
CA TYR A 218 14.71 -9.03 18.26
C TYR A 218 15.07 -8.25 16.98
N GLU A 219 15.25 -6.92 17.03
CA GLU A 219 15.58 -6.12 15.84
C GLU A 219 17.02 -6.35 15.34
N ASN A 220 17.91 -6.88 16.19
CA ASN A 220 19.32 -7.19 15.86
C ASN A 220 19.59 -8.69 15.59
N ASN A 221 18.56 -9.53 15.53
CA ASN A 221 18.76 -10.97 15.26
C ASN A 221 19.39 -11.26 13.89
N TYR A 222 19.43 -10.28 12.98
CA TYR A 222 20.12 -10.37 11.68
C TYR A 222 21.61 -10.02 11.71
N ILE A 223 22.11 -9.42 12.80
CA ILE A 223 23.50 -8.92 12.88
C ILE A 223 24.44 -10.04 13.35
N ASN A 224 23.90 -11.02 14.08
CA ASN A 224 24.64 -12.20 14.52
C ASN A 224 24.08 -13.44 13.80
N GLU A 225 24.26 -13.52 12.48
CA GLU A 225 24.33 -14.82 11.81
C GLU A 225 25.61 -15.51 12.34
N VAL A 226 25.47 -16.18 13.50
CA VAL A 226 26.49 -17.07 14.06
C VAL A 226 26.41 -18.38 13.26
N TYR A 227 27.35 -18.52 12.34
CA TYR A 227 27.82 -19.71 11.61
C TYR A 227 26.78 -20.63 10.96
#